data_AF-A0A496W5A3-F1
#
_entry.id   AF-A0A496W5A3-F1
#
_cell.length_a   1.000
_cell.length_b   1.000
_cell.length_c   1.000
_cell.angle_alpha   90.00
_cell.angle_beta   90.00
_cell.angle_gamma   90.00
#
_symmetry.space_group_name_H-M   'P 1'
#
loop_
_entity.id
_entity.type
_entity.pdbx_description
1 polymer ?
#
loop_
_entity_poly.entity_id
_entity_poly.type
_entity_poly.pdbx_seq_one_letter_code
_entity_poly.pdbx_strand_id
1 'polypeptide(L)'
;MFEGTRQALHKLSTRHLMLITFGWDKDSALAELDSIGYSYESVRTINFIKRSYMIEAVTGIRRFGYSKKNRISNGVVTVCHLLSQGASDVVIAGVSGRRDSGHAYPSIQTVNIHHENDIEALSILHERGFSVRTTEKELALESGIKLVTSENI
;
A
#
# COMPACT_ATOMS: atom_id res chain seq x y z
N MET A 1 2.02 -5.59 -17.33
CA MET A 1 2.72 -4.63 -16.43
C MET A 1 3.31 -3.51 -17.28
N PHE A 2 3.38 -2.25 -16.81
CA PHE A 2 4.02 -1.15 -17.56
C PHE A 2 5.54 -1.32 -17.61
N GLU A 3 6.19 -0.83 -18.67
CA GLU A 3 7.63 -1.00 -18.92
C GLU A 3 8.51 -0.44 -17.79
N GLY A 4 8.20 0.77 -17.28
CA GLY A 4 8.94 1.35 -16.16
C GLY A 4 8.88 0.51 -14.89
N THR A 5 7.75 -0.16 -14.63
CA THR A 5 7.61 -1.09 -13.49
C THR A 5 8.40 -2.38 -13.72
N ARG A 6 8.44 -2.90 -14.96
CA ARG A 6 9.25 -4.07 -15.30
C ARG A 6 10.73 -3.80 -15.03
N GLN A 7 11.24 -2.66 -15.46
CA GLN A 7 12.62 -2.25 -15.24
C GLN A 7 12.94 -2.09 -13.76
N ALA A 8 12.04 -1.44 -13.00
CA ALA A 8 12.24 -1.21 -11.57
C ALA A 8 12.24 -2.50 -10.73
N LEU A 9 11.57 -3.55 -11.19
CA LEU A 9 11.48 -4.84 -10.49
C LEU A 9 12.44 -5.90 -11.06
N HIS A 10 13.12 -5.63 -12.17
CA HIS A 10 13.93 -6.64 -12.86
C HIS A 10 15.02 -7.23 -11.94
N LYS A 11 15.03 -8.57 -11.82
CA LYS A 11 15.94 -9.35 -10.97
C LYS A 11 15.92 -9.02 -9.47
N LEU A 12 14.93 -8.25 -9.00
CA LEU A 12 14.76 -8.00 -7.57
C LEU A 12 14.11 -9.19 -6.86
N SER A 13 14.13 -9.15 -5.53
CA SER A 13 13.50 -10.18 -4.71
C SER A 13 12.83 -9.60 -3.47
N THR A 14 11.84 -10.33 -2.94
CA THR A 14 11.23 -10.06 -1.64
C THR A 14 11.02 -11.37 -0.88
N ARG A 15 10.98 -11.35 0.44
CA ARG A 15 10.56 -12.55 1.19
C ARG A 15 9.07 -12.82 1.04
N HIS A 16 8.27 -11.78 1.15
CA HIS A 16 6.81 -11.88 1.16
C HIS A 16 6.21 -11.04 0.04
N LEU A 17 5.62 -11.71 -0.95
CA LEU A 17 4.88 -11.08 -2.04
C LEU A 17 3.39 -11.09 -1.72
N MET A 18 2.76 -9.91 -1.75
CA MET A 18 1.32 -9.75 -1.63
C MET A 18 0.71 -9.44 -2.98
N LEU A 19 -0.07 -10.37 -3.53
CA LEU A 19 -0.77 -10.19 -4.79
C LEU A 19 -2.23 -9.76 -4.52
N ILE A 20 -2.53 -8.48 -4.76
CA ILE A 20 -3.89 -7.95 -4.62
C ILE A 20 -4.61 -8.10 -5.97
N THR A 21 -5.56 -9.02 -6.06
CA THR A 21 -6.23 -9.35 -7.33
C THR A 21 -7.61 -8.67 -7.44
N PHE A 22 -7.91 -8.18 -8.63
CA PHE A 22 -9.22 -7.62 -9.00
C PHE A 22 -9.79 -8.36 -10.20
N GLY A 23 -10.07 -9.66 -10.03
CA GLY A 23 -10.51 -10.54 -11.12
C GLY A 23 -9.38 -10.96 -12.07
N TRP A 24 -8.13 -10.73 -11.68
CA TRP A 24 -6.95 -11.23 -12.41
C TRP A 24 -6.56 -12.61 -11.90
N ASP A 25 -6.16 -13.45 -12.84
CA ASP A 25 -5.62 -14.77 -12.58
C ASP A 25 -4.26 -14.67 -11.88
N LYS A 26 -4.08 -15.47 -10.83
CA LYS A 26 -2.85 -15.48 -10.01
C LYS A 26 -1.66 -15.94 -10.85
N ASP A 27 -1.84 -17.01 -11.62
CA ASP A 27 -0.73 -17.68 -12.31
C ASP A 27 -0.20 -16.79 -13.43
N SER A 28 -1.09 -16.09 -14.14
CA SER A 28 -0.73 -15.06 -15.12
C SER A 28 0.10 -13.94 -14.51
N ALA A 29 -0.25 -13.46 -13.33
CA ALA A 29 0.52 -12.42 -12.64
C ALA A 29 1.90 -12.92 -12.18
N LEU A 30 2.00 -14.18 -11.76
CA LEU A 30 3.27 -14.78 -11.36
C LEU A 30 4.19 -15.06 -12.55
N ALA A 31 3.65 -15.52 -13.68
CA ALA A 31 4.40 -15.70 -14.92
C ALA A 31 5.00 -14.37 -15.41
N GLU A 32 4.27 -13.26 -15.28
CA GLU A 32 4.79 -11.93 -15.61
C GLU A 32 5.98 -11.52 -14.72
N LEU A 33 5.92 -11.82 -13.41
CA LEU A 33 7.03 -11.57 -12.48
C LEU A 33 8.25 -12.46 -12.78
N ASP A 34 8.02 -13.73 -13.10
CA ASP A 34 9.07 -14.66 -13.50
C ASP A 34 9.77 -14.21 -14.79
N SER A 35 9.01 -13.69 -15.77
CA SER A 35 9.56 -13.19 -17.04
C SER A 35 10.55 -12.03 -16.89
N ILE A 36 10.54 -11.32 -15.76
CA ILE A 36 11.49 -10.24 -15.43
C ILE A 36 12.53 -10.67 -14.38
N GLY A 37 12.58 -11.96 -14.04
CA GLY A 37 13.48 -12.52 -13.03
C GLY A 37 13.19 -12.07 -11.61
N TYR A 38 11.98 -11.59 -11.31
CA TYR A 38 11.60 -11.23 -9.96
C TYR A 38 11.33 -12.49 -9.13
N SER A 39 11.96 -12.59 -7.96
CA SER A 39 11.84 -13.78 -7.09
C SER A 39 11.19 -13.46 -5.75
N TYR A 40 10.61 -14.48 -5.12
CA TYR A 40 10.03 -14.34 -3.79
C TYR A 40 10.06 -15.66 -3.02
N GLU A 41 10.16 -15.60 -1.68
CA GLU A 41 10.13 -16.80 -0.83
C GLU A 41 8.69 -17.31 -0.62
N SER A 42 7.71 -16.40 -0.57
CA SER A 42 6.30 -16.74 -0.36
C SER A 42 5.36 -15.75 -1.03
N VAL A 43 4.18 -16.25 -1.46
CA VAL A 43 3.13 -15.44 -2.07
C VAL A 43 1.80 -15.61 -1.35
N ARG A 44 1.12 -14.48 -1.08
CA ARG A 44 -0.26 -14.45 -0.57
C ARG A 44 -1.15 -13.67 -1.52
N THR A 45 -2.27 -14.27 -1.90
CA THR A 45 -3.29 -13.62 -2.72
C THR A 45 -4.37 -13.01 -1.84
N ILE A 46 -4.68 -11.73 -2.10
CA ILE A 46 -5.73 -10.97 -1.45
C ILE A 46 -6.74 -10.57 -2.50
N ASN A 47 -7.94 -11.17 -2.41
CA ASN A 47 -9.05 -10.77 -3.26
C ASN A 47 -9.75 -9.53 -2.69
N PHE A 48 -10.66 -8.97 -3.49
CA PHE A 48 -11.45 -7.79 -3.14
C PHE A 48 -12.19 -7.91 -1.80
N ILE A 49 -12.78 -9.07 -1.51
CA ILE A 49 -13.55 -9.31 -0.28
C ILE A 49 -12.62 -9.26 0.93
N LYS A 50 -11.50 -10.01 0.90
CA LYS A 50 -10.49 -10.01 1.97
C LYS A 50 -9.92 -8.61 2.18
N ARG A 51 -9.65 -7.88 1.09
CA ARG A 51 -9.22 -6.48 1.15
C ARG A 51 -10.19 -5.62 1.97
N SER A 52 -11.48 -5.69 1.67
CA SER A 52 -12.49 -4.92 2.40
C SER A 52 -12.56 -5.28 3.89
N TYR A 53 -12.53 -6.56 4.23
CA TYR A 53 -12.55 -7.00 5.63
C TYR A 53 -11.33 -6.55 6.42
N MET A 54 -10.12 -6.61 5.84
CA MET A 54 -8.90 -6.17 6.52
C MET A 54 -8.94 -4.67 6.83
N ILE A 55 -9.42 -3.86 5.88
CA ILE A 55 -9.53 -2.42 6.08
C ILE A 55 -10.57 -2.11 7.16
N GLU A 56 -11.74 -2.74 7.07
CA GLU A 56 -12.81 -2.57 8.05
C GLU A 56 -12.40 -3.01 9.46
N ALA A 57 -11.62 -4.09 9.58
CA ALA A 57 -11.17 -4.60 10.88
C ALA A 57 -10.33 -3.58 11.66
N VAL A 58 -9.51 -2.78 10.99
CA VAL A 58 -8.62 -1.79 11.64
C VAL A 58 -9.23 -0.39 11.66
N THR A 59 -9.87 0.04 10.56
CA THR A 59 -10.44 1.39 10.44
C THR A 59 -11.87 1.48 10.99
N GLY A 60 -12.60 0.38 11.09
CA GLY A 60 -14.04 0.35 11.35
C GLY A 60 -14.90 0.86 10.19
N ILE A 61 -14.32 1.14 9.02
CA ILE A 61 -15.00 1.78 7.90
C ILE A 61 -15.05 0.85 6.68
N ARG A 62 -16.27 0.40 6.32
CA ARG A 62 -16.48 -0.43 5.11
C ARG A 62 -16.08 0.27 3.83
N ARG A 63 -16.44 1.56 3.65
CA ARG A 63 -16.49 2.21 2.32
C ARG A 63 -15.17 2.19 1.55
N PHE A 64 -14.03 2.14 2.24
CA PHE A 64 -12.70 2.06 1.64
C PHE A 64 -12.46 0.78 0.80
N GLY A 65 -13.29 -0.23 1.02
CA GLY A 65 -13.27 -1.51 0.34
C GLY A 65 -14.03 -1.55 -0.99
N TYR A 66 -15.12 -0.78 -1.17
CA TYR A 66 -16.22 -1.19 -2.06
C TYR A 66 -16.33 -0.46 -3.41
N SER A 67 -15.76 0.72 -3.58
CA SER A 67 -15.92 1.50 -4.83
C SER A 67 -14.59 2.01 -5.38
N LYS A 68 -14.51 2.20 -6.69
CA LYS A 68 -13.34 2.83 -7.34
C LYS A 68 -13.08 4.25 -6.81
N LYS A 69 -14.13 4.97 -6.39
CA LYS A 69 -14.05 6.34 -5.86
C LYS A 69 -13.52 6.42 -4.43
N ASN A 70 -13.77 5.38 -3.63
CA ASN A 70 -13.39 5.35 -2.21
C ASN A 70 -12.18 4.45 -1.95
N ARG A 71 -11.49 4.02 -3.02
CA ARG A 71 -10.39 3.05 -2.89
C ARG A 71 -9.17 3.75 -2.28
N ILE A 72 -8.61 3.15 -1.24
CA ILE A 72 -7.26 3.44 -0.74
C ILE A 72 -6.19 2.68 -1.54
N SER A 73 -4.96 3.18 -1.58
CA SER A 73 -3.83 2.60 -2.30
C SER A 73 -3.42 1.23 -1.74
N ASN A 74 -2.66 0.47 -2.54
CA ASN A 74 -2.14 -0.82 -2.10
C ASN A 74 -1.16 -0.67 -0.91
N GLY A 75 -0.47 0.47 -0.80
CA GLY A 75 0.40 0.77 0.33
C GLY A 75 -0.38 0.80 1.64
N VAL A 76 -1.44 1.61 1.71
CA VAL A 76 -2.29 1.71 2.91
C VAL A 76 -3.07 0.42 3.19
N VAL A 77 -3.49 -0.32 2.15
CA VAL A 77 -4.06 -1.68 2.32
C VAL A 77 -3.07 -2.61 3.00
N THR A 78 -1.79 -2.53 2.63
CA THR A 78 -0.73 -3.38 3.22
C THR A 78 -0.53 -3.03 4.69
N VAL A 79 -0.55 -1.74 5.04
CA VAL A 79 -0.54 -1.28 6.44
C VAL A 79 -1.71 -1.88 7.21
N CYS A 80 -2.94 -1.76 6.68
CA CYS A 80 -4.13 -2.34 7.31
C CYS A 80 -4.00 -3.86 7.49
N HIS A 81 -3.42 -4.55 6.50
CA HIS A 81 -3.16 -5.99 6.61
C HIS A 81 -2.21 -6.29 7.76
N LEU A 82 -1.04 -5.63 7.83
CA LEU A 82 -0.05 -5.86 8.88
C LEU A 82 -0.65 -5.63 10.28
N LEU A 83 -1.36 -4.51 10.46
CA LEU A 83 -2.04 -4.19 11.71
C LEU A 83 -3.12 -5.23 12.06
N SER A 84 -3.91 -5.70 11.08
CA SER A 84 -4.90 -6.77 11.29
C SER A 84 -4.27 -8.11 11.68
N GLN A 85 -2.99 -8.32 11.38
CA GLN A 85 -2.22 -9.49 11.80
C GLN A 85 -1.50 -9.28 13.14
N GLY A 86 -1.70 -8.13 13.81
CA GLY A 86 -1.11 -7.83 15.10
C GLY A 86 0.27 -7.19 15.04
N ALA A 87 0.68 -6.63 13.89
CA ALA A 87 1.91 -5.83 13.85
C ALA A 87 1.80 -4.66 14.85
N SER A 88 2.79 -4.54 15.72
CA SER A 88 2.81 -3.53 16.79
C SER A 88 3.33 -2.16 16.33
N ASP A 89 4.15 -2.13 15.28
CA ASP A 89 4.68 -0.90 14.67
C ASP A 89 4.83 -1.10 13.16
N VAL A 90 4.41 -0.10 12.38
CA VAL A 90 4.49 -0.12 10.92
C VAL A 90 5.12 1.17 10.41
N VAL A 91 6.22 1.04 9.67
CA VAL A 91 6.87 2.15 8.98
C VAL A 91 6.57 2.10 7.48
N ILE A 92 6.04 3.20 6.96
CA ILE A 92 5.70 3.39 5.55
C ILE A 92 6.84 4.18 4.88
N ALA A 93 7.28 3.70 3.72
CA ALA A 93 8.23 4.42 2.86
C ALA A 93 7.80 4.31 1.39
N GLY A 94 8.11 5.33 0.59
CA GLY A 94 7.80 5.34 -0.84
C GLY A 94 6.30 5.45 -1.19
N VAL A 95 5.45 5.76 -0.21
CA VAL A 95 4.03 6.11 -0.43
C VAL A 95 3.93 7.63 -0.39
N SER A 96 3.80 8.27 -1.55
CA SER A 96 3.73 9.73 -1.62
C SER A 96 2.41 10.25 -1.05
N GLY A 97 2.51 11.27 -0.19
CA GLY A 97 1.38 12.09 0.22
C GLY A 97 0.95 13.10 -0.84
N ARG A 98 1.63 13.17 -1.99
CA ARG A 98 1.38 14.21 -3.00
C ARG A 98 0.16 13.91 -3.87
N ARG A 99 -0.67 14.93 -4.08
CA ARG A 99 -1.81 14.89 -5.02
C ARG A 99 -1.37 14.81 -6.49
N ASP A 100 -0.20 15.35 -6.82
CA ASP A 100 0.28 15.57 -8.20
C ASP A 100 1.27 14.49 -8.70
N SER A 101 1.67 13.56 -7.85
CA SER A 101 2.66 12.53 -8.16
C SER A 101 2.21 11.18 -7.62
N GLY A 102 1.29 10.54 -8.36
CA GLY A 102 0.78 9.20 -8.03
C GLY A 102 1.82 8.08 -8.09
N HIS A 103 2.99 8.33 -8.68
CA HIS A 103 4.09 7.38 -8.78
C HIS A 103 5.46 8.09 -8.76
N ALA A 104 6.48 7.47 -8.15
CA ALA A 104 7.88 7.89 -8.26
C ALA A 104 8.48 7.64 -9.66
N TYR A 105 7.70 7.05 -10.59
CA TYR A 105 8.10 6.81 -11.96
C TYR A 105 7.90 8.09 -12.80
N PRO A 106 8.96 8.66 -13.42
CA PRO A 106 8.94 9.97 -14.06
C PRO A 106 7.92 10.15 -15.20
N SER A 107 7.38 9.05 -15.75
CA SER A 107 6.59 9.07 -16.98
C SER A 107 5.08 9.08 -16.78
N ILE A 108 4.56 9.14 -15.54
CA ILE A 108 3.12 9.06 -15.27
C ILE A 108 2.72 10.13 -14.23
N GLN A 109 2.52 11.37 -14.69
CA GLN A 109 1.84 12.41 -13.90
C GLN A 109 0.33 12.15 -13.89
N THR A 110 -0.09 11.11 -13.17
CA THR A 110 -1.50 10.90 -12.88
C THR A 110 -1.81 11.44 -11.50
N VAL A 111 -2.86 12.27 -11.42
CA VAL A 111 -3.47 12.70 -10.15
C VAL A 111 -3.64 11.49 -9.24
N ASN A 112 -3.14 11.58 -8.02
CA ASN A 112 -3.30 10.50 -7.05
C ASN A 112 -4.76 10.44 -6.58
N ILE A 113 -5.58 9.69 -7.31
CA ILE A 113 -7.02 9.50 -7.04
C ILE A 113 -7.30 8.85 -5.68
N HIS A 114 -6.28 8.28 -5.02
CA HIS A 114 -6.40 7.61 -3.74
C HIS A 114 -6.04 8.51 -2.56
N HIS A 115 -5.39 9.65 -2.82
CA HIS A 115 -4.80 10.52 -1.80
C HIS A 115 -5.75 10.84 -0.65
N GLU A 116 -6.95 11.37 -0.92
CA GLU A 116 -7.88 11.77 0.14
C GLU A 116 -8.32 10.59 1.01
N ASN A 117 -8.56 9.43 0.40
CA ASN A 117 -8.93 8.23 1.15
C ASN A 117 -7.73 7.65 1.93
N ASP A 118 -6.51 7.76 1.39
CA ASP A 118 -5.29 7.30 2.05
C ASP A 118 -5.00 8.16 3.29
N ILE A 119 -5.10 9.48 3.17
CA ILE A 119 -4.98 10.42 4.29
C ILE A 119 -6.02 10.09 5.36
N GLU A 120 -7.28 9.99 4.97
CA GLU A 120 -8.36 9.69 5.92
C GLU A 120 -8.15 8.36 6.64
N ALA A 121 -7.80 7.29 5.92
CA ALA A 121 -7.55 5.98 6.52
C ALA A 121 -6.37 6.02 7.50
N LEU A 122 -5.28 6.71 7.16
CA LEU A 122 -4.13 6.87 8.04
C LEU A 122 -4.45 7.71 9.28
N SER A 123 -5.24 8.78 9.13
CA SER A 123 -5.73 9.57 10.28
C SER A 123 -6.58 8.74 11.23
N ILE A 124 -7.49 7.91 10.71
CA ILE A 124 -8.29 7.01 11.55
C ILE A 124 -7.40 6.02 12.30
N LEU A 125 -6.38 5.47 11.64
CA LEU A 125 -5.43 4.56 12.30
C LEU A 125 -4.67 5.28 13.42
N HIS A 126 -4.24 6.52 13.18
CA HIS A 126 -3.58 7.36 14.18
C HIS A 126 -4.49 7.63 15.39
N GLU A 127 -5.72 8.08 15.15
CA GLU A 127 -6.71 8.39 16.21
C GLU A 127 -7.07 7.16 17.05
N ARG A 128 -7.04 5.97 16.45
CA ARG A 128 -7.24 4.69 17.14
C ARG A 128 -6.02 4.20 17.91
N GLY A 129 -4.91 4.94 17.88
CA GLY A 129 -3.69 4.63 18.63
C GLY A 129 -2.80 3.57 17.99
N PHE A 130 -2.98 3.25 16.71
CA PHE A 130 -2.05 2.37 16.01
C PHE A 130 -0.70 3.07 15.81
N SER A 131 0.40 2.34 16.03
CA SER A 131 1.75 2.86 15.75
C SER A 131 2.08 2.73 14.27
N VAL A 132 1.66 3.75 13.51
CA VAL A 132 1.99 3.90 12.08
C VAL A 132 2.86 5.14 11.92
N ARG A 133 3.95 4.99 11.18
CA ARG A 133 4.93 6.05 10.93
C ARG A 133 5.29 6.10 9.45
N THR A 134 5.81 7.22 8.98
CA THR A 134 6.21 7.38 7.57
C THR A 134 7.56 8.06 7.44
N THR A 135 8.29 7.77 6.37
CA THR A 135 9.47 8.55 5.97
C THR A 135 9.11 9.83 5.21
N GLU A 136 7.85 9.97 4.78
CA GLU A 136 7.39 11.08 3.93
C GLU A 136 6.78 12.21 4.76
N LYS A 137 7.42 13.39 4.75
CA LYS A 137 7.01 14.56 5.57
C LYS A 137 5.58 15.03 5.30
N GLU A 138 5.19 15.11 4.03
CA GLU A 138 3.86 15.59 3.64
C GLU A 138 2.77 14.60 4.07
N LEU A 139 3.03 13.30 3.91
CA LEU A 139 2.10 12.26 4.37
C LEU A 139 1.91 12.32 5.89
N ALA A 140 3.00 12.53 6.65
CA ALA A 140 2.94 12.71 8.11
C ALA A 140 2.10 13.93 8.49
N LEU A 141 2.36 15.08 7.83
CA LEU A 141 1.65 16.33 8.11
C LEU A 141 0.15 16.21 7.84
N GLU A 142 -0.24 15.63 6.71
CA GLU A 142 -1.64 15.60 6.28
C GLU A 142 -2.46 14.52 6.99
N SER A 143 -1.87 13.37 7.30
CA SER A 143 -2.58 12.28 7.97
C SER A 143 -2.46 12.28 9.50
N GLY A 144 -1.53 13.06 10.06
CA GLY A 144 -1.25 13.09 11.51
C GLY A 144 -0.40 11.92 12.02
N ILE A 145 -0.05 10.93 11.18
CA ILE A 145 0.89 9.87 11.57
C ILE A 145 2.29 10.45 11.80
N LYS A 146 3.11 9.78 12.62
CA LYS A 146 4.43 10.31 12.97
C LYS A 146 5.43 10.19 11.82
N LEU A 147 6.26 11.21 11.66
CA LEU A 147 7.45 11.13 10.80
C LEU A 147 8.52 10.27 11.49
N VAL A 148 9.20 9.40 10.74
CA VAL A 148 10.39 8.69 11.21
C VAL A 148 11.53 9.70 11.37
N THR A 149 12.09 9.76 12.57
CA THR A 149 13.29 10.54 12.87
C THR A 149 14.42 9.60 13.26
N SER A 150 15.68 10.06 13.17
CA SER A 150 16.87 9.31 13.57
C SER A 150 16.87 8.84 15.03
N GLU A 151 16.02 9.41 15.86
CA GLU A 151 15.88 9.09 17.29
C GLU A 151 14.94 7.89 17.54
N ASN A 152 14.23 7.41 16.51
CA ASN A 152 13.19 6.37 16.64
C ASN A 152 13.35 5.26 15.57
N ILE A 153 14.57 5.02 15.09
CA ILE A 153 14.93 3.87 14.25
C ILE A 153 15.60 2.81 15.12
#